data_AF-A0ABD5T067-F1
#
_entry.id   AF-A0ABD5T067-F1
#
_cell.length_a   1.000
_cell.length_b   1.000
_cell.length_c   1.000
_cell.angle_alpha   90.00
_cell.angle_beta   90.00
_cell.angle_gamma   90.00
#
_symmetry.space_group_name_H-M   'P 1'
#
loop_
_entity.id
_entity.type
_entity.pdbx_description
1 polymer ?
#
loop_
_entity_poly.entity_id
_entity_poly.type
_entity_poly.pdbx_seq_one_letter_code
_entity_poly.pdbx_strand_id
1 'polypeptide(L)'
;MISKSHFQVISHLIDGCDPELSVSALAAQLEWSTSHASRIVSELEAYGCVQTNQNGREKLVSLTEIEPIEQLEALLTEYRHMDLPALIAGSGLQILYYLDQGRTATELAERSGVSQATVYRRLDDLQLVGVIGKSKSRYRLNEPFTVLVSIARGLFHQKHRREAGEHAVGLNFLWETHDEYLFACDSDISAEGFHLTGPALFGEFGVPLLTRDRRHYFRTDRLTEVDPVELVCHALLIDDGSRYRTYCLLLIQKQDIDRTALRDRAEYYHPEATIDLRAIVDGLIEYLETNGETTAEQLPEWEEFKQTATEYEVTL
;
A
#
# COMPACT_ATOMS: atom_id res chain seq x y z
N MET A 1 6.28 -10.88 -5.27
CA MET A 1 5.95 -11.19 -3.86
C MET A 1 7.16 -11.88 -3.22
N ILE A 2 7.53 -11.52 -1.98
CA ILE A 2 8.65 -12.12 -1.25
C ILE A 2 8.28 -13.56 -0.85
N SER A 3 8.72 -14.52 -1.65
CA SER A 3 8.53 -15.96 -1.47
C SER A 3 9.47 -16.59 -0.41
N LYS A 4 9.28 -17.89 -0.15
CA LYS A 4 10.13 -18.67 0.77
C LYS A 4 11.61 -18.61 0.38
N SER A 5 11.94 -18.69 -0.91
CA SER A 5 13.33 -18.61 -1.39
C SER A 5 13.98 -17.26 -1.07
N HIS A 6 13.23 -16.17 -1.14
CA HIS A 6 13.76 -14.85 -0.78
C HIS A 6 14.11 -14.79 0.72
N PHE A 7 13.21 -15.27 1.58
CA PHE A 7 13.49 -15.33 3.01
C PHE A 7 14.61 -16.31 3.36
N GLN A 8 14.77 -17.42 2.63
CA GLN A 8 15.92 -18.31 2.81
C GLN A 8 17.25 -17.59 2.56
N VAL A 9 17.33 -16.74 1.53
CA VAL A 9 18.54 -15.91 1.29
C VAL A 9 18.73 -14.89 2.41
N ILE A 10 17.66 -14.20 2.82
CA ILE A 10 17.74 -13.20 3.91
C ILE A 10 18.20 -13.85 5.23
N SER A 11 17.56 -14.95 5.64
CA SER A 11 17.93 -15.68 6.86
C SER A 11 19.37 -16.19 6.80
N HIS A 12 19.80 -16.67 5.64
CA HIS A 12 21.17 -17.13 5.45
C HIS A 12 22.20 -15.99 5.56
N LEU A 13 21.87 -14.80 5.05
CA LEU A 13 22.71 -13.61 5.23
C LEU A 13 22.73 -13.12 6.68
N ILE A 14 21.63 -13.27 7.43
CA ILE A 14 21.55 -12.95 8.87
C ILE A 14 22.38 -13.93 9.72
N ASP A 15 22.31 -15.22 9.42
CA ASP A 15 23.02 -16.26 10.17
C ASP A 15 24.52 -16.34 9.80
N GLY A 16 24.89 -15.79 8.65
CA GLY A 16 26.26 -15.78 8.13
C GLY A 16 27.21 -14.94 9.00
N CYS A 17 28.44 -15.42 9.20
CA CYS A 17 29.49 -14.63 9.85
C CYS A 17 30.07 -13.53 8.94
N ASP A 18 29.95 -13.70 7.62
CA ASP A 18 30.45 -12.74 6.64
C ASP A 18 29.33 -11.76 6.26
N PRO A 19 29.58 -10.43 6.35
CA PRO A 19 28.58 -9.42 6.04
C PRO A 19 28.24 -9.34 4.53
N GLU A 20 29.10 -9.89 3.69
CA GLU A 20 28.88 -9.99 2.24
C GLU A 20 29.22 -11.40 1.76
N LEU A 21 28.33 -12.00 0.96
CA LEU A 21 28.54 -13.32 0.35
C LEU A 21 28.45 -13.23 -1.17
N SER A 22 29.29 -14.00 -1.87
CA SER A 22 29.17 -14.10 -3.32
C SER A 22 27.95 -14.93 -3.72
N VAL A 23 27.33 -14.62 -4.87
CA VAL A 23 26.18 -15.39 -5.40
C VAL A 23 26.54 -16.88 -5.57
N SER A 24 27.78 -17.20 -5.93
CA SER A 24 28.25 -18.58 -6.04
C SER A 24 28.34 -19.27 -4.68
N ALA A 25 28.81 -18.58 -3.63
CA ALA A 25 28.84 -19.10 -2.27
C ALA A 25 27.42 -19.32 -1.73
N LEU A 26 26.51 -18.36 -1.92
CA LEU A 26 25.09 -18.51 -1.57
C LEU A 26 24.46 -19.72 -2.27
N ALA A 27 24.70 -19.88 -3.57
CA ALA A 27 24.21 -21.02 -4.33
C ALA A 27 24.72 -22.35 -3.78
N ALA A 28 26.02 -22.44 -3.44
CA ALA A 28 26.60 -23.64 -2.88
C ALA A 28 26.04 -23.97 -1.48
N GLN A 29 25.87 -22.97 -0.61
CA GLN A 29 25.41 -23.15 0.76
C GLN A 29 23.91 -23.48 0.84
N LEU A 30 23.09 -22.96 -0.08
CA LEU A 30 21.66 -23.25 -0.19
C LEU A 30 21.35 -24.47 -1.07
N GLU A 31 22.38 -25.15 -1.61
CA GLU A 31 22.26 -26.27 -2.55
C GLU A 31 21.42 -25.90 -3.81
N TRP A 32 21.57 -24.68 -4.29
CA TRP A 32 20.87 -24.14 -5.46
C TRP A 32 21.77 -24.05 -6.69
N SER A 33 21.15 -23.98 -7.87
CA SER A 33 21.87 -23.55 -9.06
C SER A 33 22.25 -22.07 -8.96
N THR A 34 23.42 -21.70 -9.49
CA THR A 34 23.86 -20.29 -9.51
C THR A 34 22.88 -19.39 -10.26
N SER A 35 22.22 -19.90 -11.31
CA SER A 35 21.18 -19.17 -12.03
C SER A 35 19.97 -18.89 -11.14
N HIS A 36 19.52 -19.88 -10.36
CA HIS A 36 18.41 -19.69 -9.42
C HIS A 36 18.77 -18.69 -8.32
N ALA A 37 19.95 -18.83 -7.69
CA ALA A 37 20.42 -17.90 -6.67
C ALA A 37 20.55 -16.47 -7.22
N SER A 38 21.13 -16.30 -8.42
CA SER A 38 21.25 -15.00 -9.07
C SER A 38 19.89 -14.36 -9.33
N ARG A 39 18.89 -15.13 -9.77
CA ARG A 39 17.53 -14.62 -9.99
C ARG A 39 16.91 -14.13 -8.67
N ILE A 40 16.99 -14.93 -7.61
CA ILE A 40 16.44 -14.56 -6.29
C ILE A 40 17.14 -13.32 -5.72
N VAL A 41 18.46 -13.21 -5.88
CA VAL A 41 19.22 -12.01 -5.47
C VAL A 41 18.78 -10.78 -6.26
N SER A 42 18.61 -10.91 -7.59
CA SER A 42 18.10 -9.80 -8.41
C SER A 42 16.68 -9.38 -8.02
N GLU A 43 15.80 -10.34 -7.67
CA GLU A 43 14.45 -10.04 -7.17
C GLU A 43 14.51 -9.33 -5.80
N LEU A 44 15.36 -9.77 -4.87
CA LEU A 44 15.58 -9.10 -3.56
C LEU A 44 16.18 -7.70 -3.71
N GLU A 45 17.07 -7.51 -4.67
CA GLU A 45 17.69 -6.23 -4.98
C GLU A 45 16.65 -5.25 -5.54
N ALA A 46 15.77 -5.73 -6.43
CA ALA A 46 14.63 -4.96 -6.92
C ALA A 46 13.64 -4.61 -5.79
N TYR A 47 13.41 -5.50 -4.82
CA TYR A 47 12.65 -5.18 -3.61
C TYR A 47 13.40 -4.27 -2.62
N GLY A 48 14.68 -3.97 -2.85
CA GLY A 48 15.50 -3.15 -1.98
C GLY A 48 15.82 -3.78 -0.62
N CYS A 49 15.74 -5.11 -0.51
CA CYS A 49 16.07 -5.88 0.69
C CYS A 49 17.57 -6.22 0.78
N VAL A 50 18.21 -6.37 -0.38
CA VAL A 50 19.66 -6.60 -0.51
C VAL A 50 20.26 -5.57 -1.45
N GLN A 51 21.56 -5.35 -1.29
CA GLN A 51 22.37 -4.60 -2.23
C GLN A 51 23.47 -5.50 -2.78
N THR A 52 23.95 -5.17 -3.98
CA THR A 52 24.99 -5.96 -4.61
C THR A 52 26.14 -5.11 -5.10
N ASN A 53 27.35 -5.60 -4.88
CA ASN A 53 28.59 -4.94 -5.27
C ASN A 53 29.40 -5.89 -6.14
N GLN A 54 30.01 -5.36 -7.21
CA GLN A 54 30.98 -6.14 -7.99
C GLN A 54 32.35 -6.07 -7.34
N ASN A 55 32.90 -7.22 -6.97
CA ASN A 55 34.28 -7.37 -6.55
C ASN A 55 35.02 -8.29 -7.54
N GLY A 56 35.69 -7.68 -8.52
CA GLY A 56 36.36 -8.40 -9.60
C GLY A 56 35.36 -9.15 -10.49
N ARG A 57 35.37 -10.49 -10.44
CA ARG A 57 34.44 -11.35 -11.20
C ARG A 57 33.24 -11.82 -10.38
N GLU A 58 33.21 -11.50 -9.09
CA GLU A 58 32.18 -11.97 -8.18
C GLU A 58 31.18 -10.85 -7.87
N LYS A 59 29.89 -11.22 -7.86
CA LYS A 59 28.81 -10.37 -7.38
C LYS A 59 28.62 -10.69 -5.90
N LEU A 60 29.02 -9.76 -5.04
CA LEU A 60 28.81 -9.83 -3.58
C LEU A 60 27.43 -9.30 -3.24
N VAL A 61 26.80 -9.90 -2.24
CA VAL A 61 25.45 -9.63 -1.80
C VAL A 61 25.47 -9.36 -0.30
N SER A 62 24.83 -8.27 0.12
CA SER A 62 24.64 -7.91 1.52
C SER A 62 23.23 -7.40 1.77
N LEU A 63 22.77 -7.50 3.01
CA LEU A 63 21.48 -6.92 3.42
C LEU A 63 21.54 -5.40 3.34
N THR A 64 20.41 -4.78 3.02
CA THR A 64 20.28 -3.33 3.13
C THR A 64 19.94 -2.95 4.57
N GLU A 65 20.55 -1.87 5.07
CA GLU A 65 20.28 -1.28 6.38
C GLU A 65 18.95 -0.48 6.35
N ILE A 66 17.83 -1.21 6.20
CA ILE A 66 16.48 -0.65 6.32
C ILE A 66 15.79 -1.25 7.54
N GLU A 67 15.00 -0.43 8.23
CA GLU A 67 14.28 -0.81 9.45
C GLU A 67 13.54 -2.17 9.38
N PRO A 68 12.77 -2.52 8.32
CA PRO A 68 12.10 -3.83 8.29
C PRO A 68 13.08 -5.03 8.22
N ILE A 69 14.28 -4.84 7.68
CA ILE A 69 15.32 -5.88 7.65
C ILE A 69 15.98 -6.01 9.03
N GLU A 70 16.27 -4.89 9.71
CA GLU A 70 16.79 -4.89 11.08
C GLU A 70 15.81 -5.56 12.07
N GLN A 71 14.52 -5.22 11.97
CA GLN A 71 13.47 -5.84 12.77
C GLN A 71 13.33 -7.34 12.49
N LEU A 72 13.44 -7.73 11.22
CA LEU A 72 13.42 -9.13 10.82
C LEU A 72 14.64 -9.89 11.35
N GLU A 73 15.84 -9.28 11.29
CA GLU A 73 17.07 -9.85 11.85
C GLU A 73 16.96 -10.09 13.35
N ALA A 74 16.48 -9.08 14.10
CA ALA A 74 16.24 -9.20 15.53
C ALA A 74 15.27 -10.35 15.84
N LEU A 75 14.14 -10.40 15.13
CA LEU A 75 13.11 -11.43 15.33
C LEU A 75 13.63 -12.84 14.99
N LEU A 76 14.30 -13.00 13.85
CA LEU A 76 14.85 -14.30 13.43
C LEU A 76 15.96 -14.77 14.36
N THR A 77 16.75 -13.85 14.92
CA THR A 77 17.79 -14.16 15.90
C THR A 77 17.22 -14.60 17.25
N GLU A 78 16.15 -13.96 17.72
CA GLU A 78 15.48 -14.33 18.97
C GLU A 78 14.73 -15.68 18.84
N TYR A 79 14.09 -15.91 17.70
CA TYR A 79 13.21 -17.05 17.46
C TYR A 79 13.78 -18.10 16.48
N ARG A 80 15.10 -18.32 16.50
CA ARG A 80 15.83 -19.27 15.59
C ARG A 80 15.29 -20.70 15.57
N HIS A 81 14.60 -21.13 16.62
CA HIS A 81 14.03 -22.47 16.72
C HIS A 81 12.73 -22.63 15.93
N MET A 82 12.14 -21.52 15.46
CA MET A 82 10.94 -21.50 14.63
C MET A 82 11.31 -21.25 13.16
N ASP A 83 10.65 -21.94 12.23
CA ASP A 83 10.73 -21.62 10.79
C ASP A 83 9.84 -20.41 10.45
N LEU A 84 10.07 -19.28 11.14
CA LEU A 84 9.43 -17.99 10.86
C LEU A 84 9.56 -17.59 9.38
N PRO A 85 10.73 -17.77 8.71
CA PRO A 85 10.88 -17.49 7.28
C PRO A 85 9.82 -18.17 6.42
N ALA A 86 9.50 -19.45 6.67
CA ALA A 86 8.47 -20.15 5.91
C ALA A 86 7.04 -19.72 6.27
N LEU A 87 6.80 -19.32 7.52
CA LEU A 87 5.49 -18.86 7.99
C LEU A 87 5.11 -17.51 7.40
N ILE A 88 6.06 -16.58 7.34
CA ILE A 88 5.82 -15.22 6.85
C ILE A 88 5.89 -15.14 5.32
N ALA A 89 6.55 -16.08 4.65
CA ALA A 89 6.71 -16.06 3.20
C ALA A 89 5.38 -15.99 2.41
N GLY A 90 5.43 -15.24 1.31
CA GLY A 90 4.36 -15.16 0.32
C GLY A 90 3.08 -14.57 0.89
N SER A 91 1.98 -15.33 0.83
CA SER A 91 0.68 -14.92 1.37
C SER A 91 0.70 -14.68 2.88
N GLY A 92 1.71 -15.19 3.60
CA GLY A 92 1.91 -14.89 5.02
C GLY A 92 2.10 -13.39 5.25
N LEU A 93 2.99 -12.75 4.49
CA LEU A 93 3.24 -11.31 4.54
C LEU A 93 1.99 -10.50 4.23
N GLN A 94 1.23 -10.88 3.20
CA GLN A 94 -0.02 -10.19 2.84
C GLN A 94 -1.06 -10.24 3.97
N ILE A 95 -1.17 -11.39 4.65
CA ILE A 95 -2.08 -11.54 5.80
C ILE A 95 -1.56 -10.74 7.01
N LEU A 96 -0.26 -10.80 7.29
CA LEU A 96 0.38 -10.10 8.40
C LEU A 96 0.27 -8.58 8.28
N TYR A 97 0.28 -8.04 7.06
CA TYR A 97 0.06 -6.62 6.78
C TYR A 97 -1.22 -6.09 7.46
N TYR A 98 -2.28 -6.89 7.47
CA TYR A 98 -3.60 -6.55 8.04
C TYR A 98 -3.84 -7.14 9.44
N LEU A 99 -2.83 -7.70 10.12
CA LEU A 99 -2.98 -8.22 11.49
C LEU A 99 -2.57 -7.22 12.58
N ASP A 100 -2.64 -5.93 12.27
CA ASP A 100 -2.49 -4.79 13.19
C ASP A 100 -3.52 -4.82 14.35
N GLN A 101 -4.68 -5.41 14.09
CA GLN A 101 -5.76 -5.60 15.04
C GLN A 101 -6.41 -6.98 14.91
N GLY A 102 -7.35 -7.29 15.81
CA GLY A 102 -8.05 -8.57 15.78
C GLY A 102 -9.00 -8.67 14.58
N ARG A 103 -8.71 -9.55 13.61
CA ARG A 103 -9.51 -9.70 12.38
C ARG A 103 -10.04 -11.10 12.16
N THR A 104 -11.19 -11.20 11.48
CA THR A 104 -11.73 -12.49 11.04
C THR A 104 -11.01 -12.98 9.78
N ALA A 105 -11.09 -14.29 9.51
CA ALA A 105 -10.52 -14.84 8.27
C ALA A 105 -11.17 -14.25 7.01
N THR A 106 -12.45 -13.88 7.06
CA THR A 106 -13.15 -13.23 5.95
C THR A 106 -12.61 -11.82 5.69
N GLU A 107 -12.51 -11.00 6.75
CA GLU A 107 -11.93 -9.65 6.65
C GLU A 107 -10.49 -9.70 6.09
N LEU A 108 -9.69 -10.68 6.50
CA LEU A 108 -8.32 -10.88 6.00
C LEU A 108 -8.31 -11.31 4.53
N ALA A 109 -9.20 -12.20 4.11
CA ALA A 109 -9.29 -12.65 2.72
C ALA A 109 -9.68 -11.51 1.77
N GLU A 110 -10.68 -10.71 2.16
CA GLU A 110 -11.14 -9.55 1.39
C GLU A 110 -10.04 -8.51 1.23
N ARG A 111 -9.31 -8.21 2.30
CA ARG A 111 -8.29 -7.15 2.30
C ARG A 111 -6.97 -7.55 1.65
N SER A 112 -6.53 -8.79 1.85
CA SER A 112 -5.27 -9.27 1.30
C SER A 112 -5.37 -9.79 -0.13
N GLY A 113 -6.58 -9.92 -0.68
CA GLY A 113 -6.81 -10.60 -1.97
C GLY A 113 -6.49 -12.10 -1.94
N VAL A 114 -6.15 -12.66 -0.77
CA VAL A 114 -5.81 -14.07 -0.60
C VAL A 114 -7.10 -14.89 -0.42
N SER A 115 -7.22 -16.00 -1.15
CA SER A 115 -8.35 -16.92 -0.99
C SER A 115 -8.59 -17.31 0.47
N GLN A 116 -9.86 -17.35 0.90
CA GLN A 116 -10.24 -17.67 2.28
C GLN A 116 -9.65 -19.00 2.77
N ALA A 117 -9.56 -20.02 1.90
CA ALA A 117 -8.93 -21.30 2.21
C ALA A 117 -7.43 -21.17 2.51
N THR A 118 -6.72 -20.33 1.75
CA THR A 118 -5.29 -20.04 2.02
C THR A 118 -5.13 -19.22 3.29
N VAL A 119 -6.02 -18.26 3.55
CA VAL A 119 -6.02 -17.50 4.82
C VAL A 119 -6.15 -18.45 6.00
N TYR A 120 -7.14 -19.34 6.03
CA TYR A 120 -7.29 -20.33 7.11
C TYR A 120 -6.05 -21.18 7.29
N ARG A 121 -5.50 -21.74 6.21
CA ARG A 121 -4.26 -22.54 6.28
C ARG A 121 -3.11 -21.76 6.93
N ARG A 122 -2.91 -20.50 6.54
CA ARG A 122 -1.83 -19.67 7.10
C ARG A 122 -2.09 -19.30 8.56
N LEU A 123 -3.33 -19.01 8.93
CA LEU A 123 -3.68 -18.74 10.31
C LEU A 123 -3.48 -19.98 11.19
N ASP A 124 -3.84 -21.16 10.70
CA ASP A 124 -3.62 -22.42 11.43
C ASP A 124 -2.12 -22.70 11.62
N ASP A 125 -1.29 -22.49 10.58
CA ASP A 125 0.18 -22.63 10.67
C ASP A 125 0.76 -21.67 11.73
N LEU A 126 0.35 -20.39 11.71
CA LEU A 126 0.79 -19.38 12.68
C LEU A 126 0.28 -19.67 14.10
N GLN A 127 -0.94 -20.20 14.23
CA GLN A 127 -1.53 -20.53 15.52
C GLN A 127 -0.85 -21.76 16.15
N LEU A 128 -0.46 -22.75 15.34
CA LEU A 128 0.21 -23.96 15.78
C LEU A 128 1.52 -23.67 16.54
N VAL A 129 2.26 -22.64 16.08
CA VAL A 129 3.52 -22.22 16.70
C VAL A 129 3.36 -21.07 17.70
N GLY A 130 2.12 -20.65 17.99
CA GLY A 130 1.82 -19.62 18.99
C GLY A 130 2.07 -18.18 18.53
N VAL A 131 2.29 -17.92 17.24
CA VAL A 131 2.49 -16.56 16.70
C VAL A 131 1.20 -15.74 16.78
N ILE A 132 0.06 -16.39 16.54
CA ILE A 132 -1.26 -15.76 16.68
C ILE A 132 -2.13 -16.48 17.72
N GLY A 133 -3.00 -15.71 18.35
CA GLY A 133 -4.10 -16.19 19.18
C GLY A 133 -5.45 -16.02 18.47
N LYS A 134 -6.43 -16.83 18.88
CA LYS A 134 -7.81 -16.74 18.40
C LYS A 134 -8.76 -16.48 19.58
N SER A 135 -9.56 -15.42 19.47
CA SER A 135 -10.67 -15.14 20.39
C SER A 135 -11.96 -15.04 19.59
N LYS A 136 -12.92 -15.94 19.88
CA LYS A 136 -14.12 -16.15 19.06
C LYS A 136 -13.71 -16.45 17.60
N SER A 137 -14.07 -15.58 16.66
CA SER A 137 -13.74 -15.67 15.24
C SER A 137 -12.60 -14.72 14.83
N ARG A 138 -12.02 -13.97 15.77
CA ARG A 138 -10.98 -12.97 15.50
C ARG A 138 -9.60 -13.49 15.87
N TYR A 139 -8.66 -13.31 14.95
CA TYR A 139 -7.25 -13.67 15.06
C TYR A 139 -6.41 -12.42 15.35
N ARG A 140 -5.43 -12.53 16.22
CA ARG A 140 -4.51 -11.45 16.59
C ARG A 140 -3.12 -11.99 16.81
N LEU A 141 -2.09 -11.21 16.49
CA LEU A 141 -0.72 -11.52 16.90
C LEU A 141 -0.60 -11.53 18.42
N ASN A 142 0.10 -12.53 18.94
CA ASN A 142 0.51 -12.57 20.35
C ASN A 142 1.77 -11.72 20.51
N GLU A 143 1.98 -11.12 21.68
CA GLU A 143 3.30 -10.59 22.00
C GLU A 143 4.31 -11.75 22.08
N PRO A 144 5.54 -11.59 21.55
CA PRO A 144 6.13 -10.37 20.99
C PRO A 144 6.06 -10.24 19.45
N PHE A 145 5.22 -11.04 18.78
CA PHE A 145 5.16 -11.12 17.32
C PHE A 145 4.40 -9.96 16.65
N THR A 146 3.94 -8.97 17.41
CA THR A 146 3.27 -7.77 16.89
C THR A 146 4.15 -6.99 15.91
N VAL A 147 5.48 -7.08 16.05
CA VAL A 147 6.47 -6.51 15.11
C VAL A 147 6.33 -7.02 13.68
N LEU A 148 5.74 -8.21 13.45
CA LEU A 148 5.54 -8.76 12.11
C LEU A 148 4.67 -7.87 11.21
N VAL A 149 3.77 -7.06 11.80
CA VAL A 149 2.97 -6.08 11.05
C VAL A 149 3.87 -4.99 10.48
N SER A 150 4.76 -4.43 11.32
CA SER A 150 5.71 -3.39 10.91
C SER A 150 6.69 -3.90 9.86
N ILE A 151 7.20 -5.13 10.02
CA ILE A 151 8.05 -5.79 9.02
C ILE A 151 7.29 -5.92 7.70
N ALA A 152 6.06 -6.45 7.72
CA ALA A 152 5.27 -6.64 6.50
C ALA A 152 5.00 -5.30 5.79
N ARG A 153 4.49 -4.29 6.52
CA ARG A 153 4.21 -2.96 5.98
C ARG A 153 5.47 -2.28 5.45
N GLY A 154 6.59 -2.35 6.17
CA GLY A 154 7.87 -1.77 5.77
C GLY A 154 8.45 -2.42 4.50
N LEU A 155 8.34 -3.74 4.35
CA LEU A 155 8.79 -4.44 3.14
C LEU A 155 7.94 -4.07 1.92
N PHE A 156 6.61 -3.95 2.06
CA PHE A 156 5.75 -3.50 0.96
C PHE A 156 5.99 -2.02 0.61
N HIS A 157 6.14 -1.15 1.60
CA HIS A 157 6.50 0.24 1.38
C HIS A 157 7.83 0.38 0.61
N GLN A 158 8.85 -0.38 0.99
CA GLN A 158 10.14 -0.36 0.29
C GLN A 158 10.01 -0.87 -1.14
N LYS A 159 9.21 -1.92 -1.38
CA LYS A 159 8.88 -2.39 -2.73
C LYS A 159 8.22 -1.27 -3.55
N HIS A 160 7.22 -0.58 -3.02
CA HIS A 160 6.54 0.52 -3.72
C HIS A 160 7.49 1.66 -4.04
N ARG A 161 8.34 2.04 -3.08
CA ARG A 161 9.36 3.07 -3.27
C ARG A 161 10.34 2.72 -4.38
N ARG A 162 10.76 1.45 -4.48
CA ARG A 162 11.65 0.98 -5.56
C ARG A 162 10.95 1.03 -6.91
N GLU A 163 9.74 0.48 -7.01
CA GLU A 163 8.95 0.47 -8.25
C GLU A 163 8.67 1.90 -8.75
N ALA A 164 8.15 2.78 -7.89
CA ALA A 164 7.90 4.18 -8.27
C ALA A 164 9.20 4.95 -8.57
N GLY A 165 10.30 4.59 -7.90
CA GLY A 165 11.62 5.21 -8.08
C GLY A 165 12.28 4.92 -9.42
N GLU A 166 11.83 3.90 -10.14
CA GLU A 166 12.25 3.64 -11.53
C GLU A 166 11.67 4.67 -12.51
N HIS A 167 10.57 5.33 -12.14
CA HIS A 167 9.81 6.22 -13.03
C HIS A 167 9.85 7.68 -12.60
N ALA A 168 10.06 7.97 -11.32
CA ALA A 168 9.97 9.33 -10.80
C ALA A 168 10.92 9.61 -9.64
N VAL A 169 11.23 10.90 -9.47
CA VAL A 169 11.95 11.45 -8.33
C VAL A 169 11.02 12.30 -7.45
N GLY A 170 11.43 12.57 -6.21
CA GLY A 170 10.63 13.41 -5.29
C GLY A 170 9.36 12.71 -4.77
N LEU A 171 9.40 11.39 -4.68
CA LEU A 171 8.26 10.55 -4.26
C LEU A 171 7.77 10.92 -2.87
N ASN A 172 6.46 11.12 -2.75
CA ASN A 172 5.76 11.28 -1.47
C ASN A 172 4.51 10.41 -1.45
N PHE A 173 4.55 9.34 -0.67
CA PHE A 173 3.44 8.40 -0.53
C PHE A 173 2.36 9.00 0.39
N LEU A 174 1.11 8.84 -0.02
CA LEU A 174 -0.06 9.44 0.65
C LEU A 174 -1.01 8.38 1.21
N TRP A 175 -1.08 7.22 0.54
CA TRP A 175 -1.90 6.08 0.94
C TRP A 175 -1.32 4.81 0.31
N GLU A 176 -1.33 3.68 1.04
CA GLU A 176 -0.75 2.42 0.57
C GLU A 176 -1.50 1.22 1.14
N THR A 177 -1.60 0.15 0.35
CA THR A 177 -1.90 -1.21 0.80
C THR A 177 -0.64 -2.07 0.65
N HIS A 178 -0.80 -3.37 0.34
CA HIS A 178 0.32 -4.25 -0.01
C HIS A 178 0.55 -4.35 -1.54
N ASP A 179 -0.38 -3.83 -2.34
CA ASP A 179 -0.45 -3.97 -3.79
C ASP A 179 -0.91 -2.71 -4.54
N GLU A 180 -1.48 -1.72 -3.85
CA GLU A 180 -1.87 -0.43 -4.40
C GLU A 180 -1.23 0.71 -3.60
N TYR A 181 -0.96 1.83 -4.28
CA TYR A 181 -0.46 3.03 -3.60
C TYR A 181 -0.74 4.32 -4.36
N LEU A 182 -0.99 5.38 -3.60
CA LEU A 182 -1.16 6.74 -4.05
C LEU A 182 0.06 7.56 -3.64
N PHE A 183 0.65 8.28 -4.59
CA PHE A 183 1.82 9.12 -4.33
C PHE A 183 1.84 10.38 -5.17
N ALA A 184 2.57 11.38 -4.68
CA ALA A 184 2.89 12.59 -5.41
C ALA A 184 4.34 12.58 -5.91
N CYS A 185 4.58 13.15 -7.09
CA CYS A 185 5.93 13.31 -7.65
C CYS A 185 6.02 14.54 -8.56
N ASP A 186 7.25 14.87 -8.95
CA ASP A 186 7.56 16.01 -9.83
C ASP A 186 7.72 15.59 -11.30
N SER A 187 7.49 14.31 -11.61
CA SER A 187 7.68 13.71 -12.93
C SER A 187 6.34 13.39 -13.62
N ASP A 188 6.35 13.35 -14.95
CA ASP A 188 5.24 12.83 -15.74
C ASP A 188 5.47 11.35 -16.06
N ILE A 189 4.60 10.49 -15.55
CA ILE A 189 4.69 9.03 -15.67
C ILE A 189 3.69 8.55 -16.71
N SER A 190 4.18 7.75 -17.67
CA SER A 190 3.38 7.08 -18.71
C SER A 190 3.54 5.55 -18.68
N ALA A 191 4.11 5.01 -17.60
CA ALA A 191 4.28 3.59 -17.40
C ALA A 191 2.93 2.90 -17.13
N GLU A 192 2.80 1.65 -17.58
CA GLU A 192 1.60 0.83 -17.39
C GLU A 192 1.32 0.62 -15.89
N GLY A 193 0.04 0.64 -15.53
CA GLY A 193 -0.42 0.49 -14.14
C GLY A 193 -0.28 1.73 -13.26
N PHE A 194 0.40 2.79 -13.74
CA PHE A 194 0.45 4.09 -13.09
C PHE A 194 -0.59 5.03 -13.71
N HIS A 195 -1.63 5.34 -12.96
CA HIS A 195 -2.73 6.17 -13.44
C HIS A 195 -2.63 7.58 -12.86
N LEU A 196 -2.66 8.60 -13.73
CA LEU A 196 -2.77 9.98 -13.29
C LEU A 196 -4.04 10.16 -12.46
N THR A 197 -3.96 10.92 -11.36
CA THR A 197 -5.09 11.19 -10.46
C THR A 197 -4.97 12.56 -9.79
N GLY A 198 -5.85 12.85 -8.84
CA GLY A 198 -5.87 14.09 -8.08
C GLY A 198 -6.26 15.31 -8.94
N PRO A 199 -5.96 16.53 -8.47
CA PRO A 199 -6.45 17.77 -9.10
C PRO A 199 -6.17 17.88 -10.61
N ALA A 200 -5.08 17.28 -11.10
CA ALA A 200 -4.69 17.33 -12.51
C ALA A 200 -5.69 16.61 -13.44
N LEU A 201 -6.43 15.62 -12.93
CA LEU A 201 -7.37 14.83 -13.72
C LEU A 201 -8.79 15.44 -13.77
N PHE A 202 -9.11 16.40 -12.89
CA PHE A 202 -10.47 16.96 -12.82
C PHE A 202 -10.93 17.64 -14.14
N GLY A 203 -9.98 18.18 -14.91
CA GLY A 203 -10.27 18.79 -16.21
C GLY A 203 -10.87 17.83 -17.23
N GLU A 204 -10.43 16.56 -17.22
CA GLU A 204 -10.98 15.51 -18.10
C GLU A 204 -12.45 15.19 -17.80
N PHE A 205 -12.90 15.51 -16.58
CA PHE A 205 -14.28 15.36 -16.12
C PHE A 205 -15.03 16.70 -16.06
N GLY A 206 -14.56 17.72 -16.78
CA GLY A 206 -15.27 18.98 -16.95
C GLY A 206 -15.20 19.93 -15.75
N VAL A 207 -14.19 19.77 -14.88
CA VAL A 207 -13.89 20.68 -13.76
C VAL A 207 -12.42 21.12 -13.85
N PRO A 208 -12.03 22.01 -14.78
CA PRO A 208 -10.62 22.35 -15.02
C PRO A 208 -10.01 23.19 -13.89
N LEU A 209 -9.30 22.54 -12.97
CA LEU A 209 -8.67 23.19 -11.82
C LEU A 209 -7.32 23.83 -12.18
N LEU A 210 -6.99 24.93 -11.51
CA LEU A 210 -5.64 25.49 -11.52
C LEU A 210 -4.74 24.65 -10.60
N THR A 211 -3.96 23.76 -11.20
CA THR A 211 -3.07 22.85 -10.47
C THR A 211 -1.66 23.40 -10.35
N ARG A 212 -0.96 22.95 -9.29
CA ARG A 212 0.49 23.16 -9.16
C ARG A 212 1.22 22.08 -9.98
N ASP A 213 2.50 22.29 -10.24
CA ASP A 213 3.32 21.35 -11.03
C ASP A 213 3.43 19.93 -10.44
N ARG A 214 3.06 19.74 -9.16
CA ARG A 214 3.13 18.43 -8.50
C ARG A 214 1.98 17.53 -8.94
N ARG A 215 2.33 16.38 -9.51
CA ARG A 215 1.39 15.38 -10.03
C ARG A 215 1.16 14.28 -9.03
N HIS A 216 0.01 13.62 -9.15
CA HIS A 216 -0.38 12.51 -8.31
C HIS A 216 -0.65 11.30 -9.20
N TYR A 217 -0.17 10.14 -8.79
CA TYR A 217 -0.37 8.89 -9.49
C TYR A 217 -0.87 7.83 -8.52
N PHE A 218 -1.77 6.99 -9.01
CA PHE A 218 -2.25 5.81 -8.33
C PHE A 218 -1.72 4.57 -9.06
N ARG A 219 -0.92 3.77 -8.36
CA ARG A 219 -0.48 2.46 -8.87
C ARG A 219 -1.49 1.41 -8.45
N THR A 220 -2.07 0.72 -9.42
CA THR A 220 -2.93 -0.45 -9.19
C THR A 220 -2.97 -1.35 -10.43
N ASP A 221 -3.23 -2.64 -10.26
CA ASP A 221 -3.56 -3.57 -11.36
C ASP A 221 -5.08 -3.74 -11.53
N ARG A 222 -5.89 -3.17 -10.63
CA ARG A 222 -7.36 -3.30 -10.59
C ARG A 222 -8.05 -2.41 -11.62
N LEU A 223 -7.43 -1.29 -11.97
CA LEU A 223 -8.02 -0.26 -12.83
C LEU A 223 -7.29 -0.20 -14.17
N THR A 224 -8.02 0.18 -15.21
CA THR A 224 -7.44 0.62 -16.47
C THR A 224 -7.27 2.14 -16.52
N GLU A 225 -8.16 2.87 -15.82
CA GLU A 225 -8.16 4.32 -15.69
C GLU A 225 -8.87 4.73 -14.39
N VAL A 226 -8.62 5.94 -13.92
CA VAL A 226 -9.25 6.51 -12.72
C VAL A 226 -10.58 7.14 -13.12
N ASP A 227 -11.68 6.57 -12.63
CA ASP A 227 -13.03 7.11 -12.83
C ASP A 227 -13.34 8.28 -11.85
N PRO A 228 -14.45 9.01 -12.02
CA PRO A 228 -14.82 10.09 -11.11
C PRO A 228 -15.00 9.66 -9.64
N VAL A 229 -15.45 8.43 -9.38
CA VAL A 229 -15.62 7.89 -8.02
C VAL A 229 -14.26 7.70 -7.34
N GLU A 230 -13.31 7.08 -8.05
CA GLU A 230 -11.92 6.96 -7.61
C GLU A 230 -11.29 8.34 -7.38
N LEU A 231 -11.52 9.28 -8.31
CA LEU A 231 -10.93 10.61 -8.26
C LEU A 231 -11.37 11.40 -7.02
N VAL A 232 -12.63 11.29 -6.60
CA VAL A 232 -13.11 11.91 -5.34
C VAL A 232 -12.35 11.35 -4.15
N CYS A 233 -12.26 10.02 -4.03
CA CYS A 233 -11.55 9.38 -2.91
C CYS A 233 -10.06 9.75 -2.91
N HIS A 234 -9.40 9.69 -4.07
CA HIS A 234 -7.99 10.08 -4.20
C HIS A 234 -7.76 11.55 -3.85
N ALA A 235 -8.63 12.46 -4.27
CA ALA A 235 -8.52 13.88 -3.95
C ALA A 235 -8.59 14.12 -2.45
N LEU A 236 -9.51 13.47 -1.73
CA LEU A 236 -9.63 13.58 -0.28
C LEU A 236 -8.45 12.94 0.48
N LEU A 237 -7.87 11.85 -0.05
CA LEU A 237 -6.64 11.25 0.51
C LEU A 237 -5.41 12.15 0.32
N ILE A 238 -5.39 12.97 -0.73
CA ILE A 238 -4.31 13.95 -0.97
C ILE A 238 -4.40 15.09 0.04
N ASP A 239 -5.59 15.65 0.23
CA ASP A 239 -5.86 16.77 1.12
C ASP A 239 -7.37 16.80 1.39
N ASP A 240 -7.76 16.76 2.66
CA ASP A 240 -9.17 16.78 3.06
C ASP A 240 -9.66 18.20 3.40
N GLY A 241 -8.86 19.23 3.18
CA GLY A 241 -9.21 20.62 3.47
C GLY A 241 -10.33 21.17 2.58
N SER A 242 -10.80 22.37 2.94
CA SER A 242 -11.99 22.99 2.33
C SER A 242 -11.94 23.08 0.80
N ARG A 243 -10.77 23.40 0.25
CA ARG A 243 -10.56 23.49 -1.19
C ARG A 243 -10.83 22.15 -1.89
N TYR A 244 -10.27 21.05 -1.38
CA TYR A 244 -10.42 19.74 -1.99
C TYR A 244 -11.83 19.19 -1.80
N ARG A 245 -12.47 19.45 -0.66
CA ARG A 245 -13.90 19.15 -0.47
C ARG A 245 -14.76 19.88 -1.49
N THR A 246 -14.53 21.17 -1.73
CA THR A 246 -15.23 21.92 -2.80
C THR A 246 -14.99 21.31 -4.18
N TYR A 247 -13.76 20.91 -4.51
CA TYR A 247 -13.48 20.23 -5.78
C TYR A 247 -14.27 18.92 -5.90
N CYS A 248 -14.31 18.12 -4.84
CA CYS A 248 -15.09 16.89 -4.82
C CYS A 248 -16.58 17.16 -5.01
N LEU A 249 -17.14 18.17 -4.34
CA LEU A 249 -18.55 18.56 -4.54
C LEU A 249 -18.87 18.94 -5.99
N LEU A 250 -17.99 19.73 -6.63
CA LEU A 250 -18.12 20.08 -8.05
C LEU A 250 -18.12 18.84 -8.94
N LEU A 251 -17.19 17.91 -8.71
CA LEU A 251 -17.06 16.69 -9.50
C LEU A 251 -18.26 15.75 -9.31
N ILE A 252 -18.69 15.55 -8.05
CA ILE A 252 -19.85 14.74 -7.70
C ILE A 252 -21.09 15.23 -8.45
N GLN A 253 -21.32 16.54 -8.45
CA GLN A 253 -22.46 17.12 -9.15
C GLN A 253 -22.29 17.09 -10.67
N LYS A 254 -21.11 17.44 -11.19
CA LYS A 254 -20.85 17.53 -12.64
C LYS A 254 -21.00 16.18 -13.34
N GLN A 255 -20.59 15.11 -12.67
CA GLN A 255 -20.61 13.75 -13.22
C GLN A 255 -21.83 12.94 -12.76
N ASP A 256 -22.74 13.54 -11.98
CA ASP A 256 -23.90 12.86 -11.40
C ASP A 256 -23.51 11.54 -10.70
N ILE A 257 -22.50 11.62 -9.83
CA ILE A 257 -21.90 10.43 -9.20
C ILE A 257 -22.94 9.71 -8.33
N ASP A 258 -23.03 8.38 -8.51
CA ASP A 258 -23.85 7.53 -7.65
C ASP A 258 -23.33 7.52 -6.20
N ARG A 259 -24.23 7.83 -5.26
CA ARG A 259 -23.88 8.05 -3.85
C ARG A 259 -23.57 6.74 -3.14
N THR A 260 -24.18 5.64 -3.56
CA THR A 260 -23.87 4.32 -3.02
C THR A 260 -22.49 3.86 -3.48
N ALA A 261 -22.19 3.98 -4.78
CA ALA A 261 -20.87 3.67 -5.32
C ALA A 261 -19.76 4.49 -4.66
N LEU A 262 -20.00 5.78 -4.39
CA LEU A 262 -19.02 6.62 -3.69
C LEU A 262 -18.79 6.20 -2.24
N ARG A 263 -19.85 5.83 -1.51
CA ARG A 263 -19.73 5.29 -0.14
C ARG A 263 -18.97 3.96 -0.12
N ASP A 264 -19.29 3.06 -1.04
CA ASP A 264 -18.64 1.76 -1.15
C ASP A 264 -17.15 1.93 -1.49
N ARG A 265 -16.81 2.90 -2.36
CA ARG A 265 -15.42 3.21 -2.66
C ARG A 265 -14.69 3.88 -1.49
N ALA A 266 -15.34 4.78 -0.76
CA ALA A 266 -14.77 5.36 0.44
C ALA A 266 -14.43 4.29 1.49
N GLU A 267 -15.30 3.28 1.65
CA GLU A 267 -15.08 2.14 2.54
C GLU A 267 -13.85 1.29 2.16
N TYR A 268 -13.55 1.21 0.86
CA TYR A 268 -12.36 0.52 0.36
C TYR A 268 -11.06 1.19 0.83
N TYR A 269 -10.98 2.52 0.70
CA TYR A 269 -9.77 3.29 1.03
C TYR A 269 -9.63 3.61 2.52
N HIS A 270 -10.75 3.81 3.22
CA HIS A 270 -10.81 4.25 4.61
C HIS A 270 -9.88 3.50 5.59
N PRO A 271 -9.71 2.17 5.52
CA PRO A 271 -8.96 1.44 6.54
C PRO A 271 -7.47 1.74 6.60
N GLU A 272 -6.88 2.20 5.50
CA GLU A 272 -5.47 2.62 5.44
C GLU A 272 -5.35 4.15 5.34
N ALA A 273 -6.47 4.88 5.42
CA ALA A 273 -6.49 6.33 5.44
C ALA A 273 -6.15 6.88 6.83
N THR A 274 -5.49 8.03 6.88
CA THR A 274 -5.22 8.78 8.12
C THR A 274 -6.41 9.64 8.57
N ILE A 275 -7.41 9.78 7.70
CA ILE A 275 -8.64 10.55 7.88
C ILE A 275 -9.85 9.62 7.93
N ASP A 276 -10.95 10.10 8.52
CA ASP A 276 -12.25 9.42 8.43
C ASP A 276 -12.90 9.69 7.06
N LEU A 277 -12.32 9.07 6.02
CA LEU A 277 -12.75 9.26 4.64
C LEU A 277 -14.25 8.94 4.46
N ARG A 278 -14.76 7.94 5.18
CA ARG A 278 -16.17 7.55 5.11
C ARG A 278 -17.07 8.66 5.65
N ALA A 279 -16.77 9.19 6.84
CA ALA A 279 -17.54 10.29 7.41
C ALA A 279 -17.46 11.57 6.55
N ILE A 280 -16.29 11.86 5.96
CA ILE A 280 -16.12 13.00 5.06
C ILE A 280 -17.02 12.84 3.82
N VAL A 281 -16.98 11.69 3.16
CA VAL A 281 -17.82 11.39 1.99
C VAL A 281 -19.30 11.47 2.33
N ASP A 282 -19.73 10.91 3.46
CA ASP A 282 -21.11 11.00 3.92
C ASP A 282 -21.53 12.47 4.15
N GLY A 283 -20.63 13.30 4.70
CA GLY A 283 -20.86 14.74 4.85
C GLY A 283 -20.95 15.50 3.52
N LEU A 284 -20.15 15.15 2.51
CA LEU A 284 -20.28 15.74 1.17
C LEU A 284 -21.62 15.40 0.52
N ILE A 285 -22.08 14.16 0.70
CA ILE A 285 -23.35 13.69 0.16
C ILE A 285 -24.51 14.43 0.85
N GLU A 286 -24.51 14.46 2.19
CA GLU A 286 -25.54 15.16 2.97
C GLU A 286 -25.59 16.65 2.64
N TYR A 287 -24.45 17.31 2.48
CA TYR A 287 -24.38 18.72 2.09
C TYR A 287 -25.09 18.98 0.76
N LEU A 288 -24.88 18.12 -0.25
CA LEU A 288 -25.55 18.25 -1.55
C LEU A 288 -27.05 17.94 -1.47
N GLU A 289 -27.44 16.93 -0.69
CA GLU A 289 -28.84 16.53 -0.52
C GLU A 289 -29.67 17.59 0.23
N THR A 290 -29.03 18.29 1.16
CA THR A 290 -29.67 19.31 2.02
C THR A 290 -29.49 20.74 1.50
N ASN A 291 -28.86 20.93 0.34
CA ASN A 291 -28.51 22.25 -0.19
C ASN A 291 -27.75 23.12 0.85
N GLY A 292 -26.84 22.49 1.59
CA GLY A 292 -26.02 23.13 2.61
C GLY A 292 -26.74 23.50 3.91
N GLU A 293 -27.91 22.93 4.21
CA GLU A 293 -28.51 23.08 5.55
C GLU A 293 -27.68 22.37 6.63
N THR A 294 -27.09 21.22 6.30
CA THR A 294 -26.06 20.59 7.14
C THR A 294 -24.68 21.02 6.66
N THR A 295 -24.08 21.99 7.35
CA THR A 295 -22.68 22.38 7.11
C THR A 295 -21.76 21.64 8.07
N ALA A 296 -20.99 20.68 7.54
CA ALA A 296 -19.87 20.09 8.26
C ALA A 296 -18.66 21.05 8.26
N GLU A 297 -17.72 20.81 9.18
CA GLU A 297 -16.47 21.58 9.24
C GLU A 297 -15.76 21.53 7.87
N GLN A 298 -15.21 22.66 7.44
CA GLN A 298 -14.47 22.83 6.17
C GLN A 298 -15.31 22.80 4.88
N LEU A 299 -16.64 22.75 4.94
CA LEU A 299 -17.47 22.94 3.74
C LEU A 299 -17.77 24.43 3.49
N PRO A 300 -17.86 24.86 2.22
CA PRO A 300 -18.25 26.23 1.90
C PRO A 300 -19.72 26.49 2.24
N GLU A 301 -20.06 27.76 2.44
CA GLU A 301 -21.47 28.19 2.49
C GLU A 301 -22.17 27.87 1.17
N TRP A 302 -23.47 27.52 1.21
CA TRP A 302 -24.20 27.10 0.01
C TRP A 302 -24.18 28.14 -1.12
N GLU A 303 -24.31 29.42 -0.78
CA GLU A 303 -24.23 30.51 -1.78
C GLU A 303 -22.84 30.62 -2.42
N GLU A 304 -21.77 30.43 -1.65
CA GLU A 304 -20.39 30.43 -2.16
C GLU A 304 -20.15 29.22 -3.07
N PHE A 305 -20.69 28.07 -2.70
CA PHE A 305 -20.65 26.88 -3.54
C PHE A 305 -21.42 27.07 -4.84
N LYS A 306 -22.63 27.64 -4.82
CA LYS A 306 -23.40 27.97 -6.03
C LYS A 306 -22.66 28.89 -6.98
N GLN A 307 -21.99 29.91 -6.43
CA GLN A 307 -21.17 30.80 -7.22
C GLN A 307 -20.02 30.03 -7.89
N THR A 308 -19.30 29.22 -7.12
CA THR A 308 -18.21 28.37 -7.64
C THR A 308 -18.72 27.38 -8.70
N ALA A 309 -19.84 26.70 -8.45
CA ALA A 309 -20.46 25.79 -9.40
C ALA A 309 -20.79 26.48 -10.73
N THR A 310 -21.31 27.71 -10.67
CA THR A 310 -21.58 28.52 -11.87
C THR A 310 -20.29 28.84 -12.65
N GLU A 311 -19.20 29.17 -11.97
CA GLU A 311 -17.89 29.43 -12.60
C GLU A 311 -17.33 28.20 -13.34
N TYR A 312 -17.64 27.00 -12.86
CA TYR A 312 -17.24 25.73 -13.46
C TYR A 312 -18.33 25.09 -14.35
N GLU A 313 -19.39 25.84 -14.68
CA GLU A 313 -20.52 25.37 -15.50
C GLU A 313 -21.15 24.07 -14.96
N VAL A 314 -21.23 23.93 -13.65
CA VAL A 314 -21.86 22.81 -12.93
C VAL A 314 -23.31 23.20 -12.59
N THR A 315 -24.26 22.34 -12.95
CA THR A 315 -25.69 22.55 -12.63
C THR A 315 -26.02 21.86 -11.31
N LEU A 316 -26.64 22.62 -10.40
CA LEU A 316 -27.05 22.14 -9.07
C LEU A 316 -28.49 21.63 -9.08
#